data_AF-A0A6B3PD48-F1
#
_entry.id   AF-A0A6B3PD48-F1
#
_cell.length_a   1.000
_cell.length_b   1.000
_cell.length_c   1.000
_cell.angle_alpha   90.00
_cell.angle_beta   90.00
_cell.angle_gamma   90.00
#
_symmetry.space_group_name_H-M   'P 1'
#
loop_
_entity.id
_entity.type
_entity.pdbx_description
1 polymer ?
#
loop_
_entity_poly.entity_id
_entity_poly.type
_entity_poly.pdbx_seq_one_letter_code
_entity_poly.pdbx_strand_id
1 'polypeptide(L)'
;MVQTKVQTLDISPVGRVEGDLDVRVDIQDGYVTNAWTQAQMFRGFEVILKGKDPKAGLIVTPRICGICGASHLTCASWALDTAWQTEVPRNAILARNLGQLVETLQSHPRYFYGLYAIDLTNKKYQNSPFYEEACKRFAAFTGTSYEPGITVAAKPVEIYALFGGQWPHSSFMVPGGVMCAPTLTDVTRAWAMLEYYRTNWLEPIWLGCSIDRFEQIQTYDDFMEWLDENPAHASSDLGFYWRMGLNIGLDKIGAGVGKYMSWGYLPHEDKYQRPTIEGRNAAMIMKSGVYDSTTDIHQLMEHTFTRENTAHAWYNEGDGDVHPFDRTTVPIPNNDIDFDGAYSWSTAVSHQDLGRMEVGALARELISGGDHGESWQYKDGLVLDMFKKMGVPSVHLRVFARMHELTKLYRETERCLREFKLRDPWYIKPEEKDGRGWGATNASRGSLCHWVEIEGGKIKNYQVIAPTTWNVGPRDGQGVRGPIEEALVGIPIADVNDPVEVGHVARSFDSCLVCTVHAHDAKTGEELARFRTS
;
A
#
# COMPACT_ATOMS: atom_id res chain seq x y z
N MET A 1 -6.52 45.66 -0.81
CA MET A 1 -6.17 44.27 -1.14
C MET A 1 -7.41 43.61 -1.68
N VAL A 2 -7.40 43.14 -2.93
CA VAL A 2 -8.53 42.39 -3.50
C VAL A 2 -8.43 40.99 -2.89
N GLN A 3 -9.43 40.60 -2.10
CA GLN A 3 -9.48 39.26 -1.50
C GLN A 3 -9.78 38.28 -2.63
N THR A 4 -8.81 37.44 -3.01
CA THR A 4 -9.02 36.44 -4.06
C THR A 4 -10.12 35.48 -3.64
N LYS A 5 -11.11 35.27 -4.51
CA LYS A 5 -12.25 34.39 -4.25
C LYS A 5 -11.78 32.93 -4.17
N VAL A 6 -12.17 32.22 -3.11
CA VAL A 6 -11.95 30.77 -2.99
C VAL A 6 -12.85 30.05 -4.00
N GLN A 7 -12.27 29.13 -4.77
CA GLN A 7 -12.96 28.22 -5.68
C GLN A 7 -12.90 26.80 -5.12
N THR A 8 -14.04 26.16 -4.96
CA THR A 8 -14.11 24.75 -4.56
C THR A 8 -14.23 23.85 -5.80
N LEU A 9 -13.50 22.74 -5.79
CA LEU A 9 -13.53 21.71 -6.81
C LEU A 9 -13.79 20.35 -6.14
N ASP A 10 -14.87 19.69 -6.55
CA ASP A 10 -15.18 18.32 -6.14
C ASP A 10 -14.80 17.36 -7.30
N ILE A 11 -13.91 16.41 -7.04
CA ILE A 11 -13.41 15.41 -7.99
C ILE A 11 -13.97 14.06 -7.55
N SER A 12 -15.02 13.61 -8.23
CA SER A 12 -15.81 12.45 -7.83
C SER A 12 -16.30 11.68 -9.07
N PRO A 13 -15.84 10.44 -9.31
CA PRO A 13 -14.74 9.76 -8.61
C PRO A 13 -13.37 10.20 -9.16
N VAL A 14 -12.32 10.09 -8.32
CA VAL A 14 -10.93 10.13 -8.81
C VAL A 14 -10.68 8.85 -9.62
N GLY A 15 -10.68 8.94 -10.95
CA GLY A 15 -10.42 7.76 -11.80
C GLY A 15 -9.03 7.15 -11.62
N ARG A 16 -8.84 5.88 -12.02
CA ARG A 16 -7.56 5.14 -11.92
C ARG A 16 -6.99 5.05 -10.50
N VAL A 17 -7.87 5.04 -9.50
CA VAL A 17 -7.62 4.46 -8.19
C VAL A 17 -8.57 3.27 -8.05
N GLU A 18 -8.28 2.35 -7.13
CA GLU A 18 -9.23 1.28 -6.89
C GLU A 18 -10.33 1.81 -5.95
N GLY A 19 -11.61 1.69 -6.33
CA GLY A 19 -12.79 2.11 -5.55
C GLY A 19 -13.18 3.58 -5.69
N ASP A 20 -14.18 4.01 -4.90
CA ASP A 20 -14.79 5.34 -5.00
C ASP A 20 -14.08 6.35 -4.07
N LEU A 21 -12.95 6.92 -4.54
CA LEU A 21 -12.26 8.02 -3.86
C LEU A 21 -12.81 9.33 -4.37
N ASP A 22 -13.39 10.11 -3.47
CA ASP A 22 -13.75 11.47 -3.77
C ASP A 22 -12.79 12.42 -3.08
N VAL A 23 -12.36 13.42 -3.84
CA VAL A 23 -11.46 14.46 -3.36
C VAL A 23 -12.15 15.80 -3.57
N ARG A 24 -12.27 16.56 -2.50
CA ARG A 24 -12.66 17.97 -2.56
C ARG A 24 -11.45 18.83 -2.24
N VAL A 25 -11.25 19.89 -3.01
CA VAL A 25 -10.22 20.90 -2.72
C VAL A 25 -10.78 22.30 -2.81
N ASP A 26 -10.31 23.17 -1.92
CA ASP A 26 -10.46 24.61 -2.04
C ASP A 26 -9.20 25.20 -2.64
N ILE A 27 -9.37 26.09 -3.61
CA ILE A 27 -8.32 26.69 -4.41
C ILE A 27 -8.36 28.21 -4.24
N GLN A 28 -7.22 28.81 -3.92
CA GLN A 28 -7.03 30.25 -3.85
C GLN A 28 -5.73 30.61 -4.57
N ASP A 29 -5.78 31.64 -5.43
CA ASP A 29 -4.62 32.12 -6.22
C ASP A 29 -3.94 31.02 -7.05
N GLY A 30 -4.70 30.00 -7.48
CA GLY A 30 -4.21 28.86 -8.27
C GLY A 30 -3.57 27.73 -7.46
N TYR A 31 -3.62 27.78 -6.13
CA TYR A 31 -3.08 26.77 -5.22
C TYR A 31 -4.16 26.19 -4.32
N VAL A 32 -4.04 24.91 -4.00
CA VAL A 32 -4.92 24.26 -3.02
C VAL A 32 -4.63 24.79 -1.62
N THR A 33 -5.65 25.30 -0.94
CA THR A 33 -5.57 25.80 0.45
C THR A 33 -6.20 24.85 1.46
N ASN A 34 -7.11 23.98 1.01
CA ASN A 34 -7.73 22.97 1.86
C ASN A 34 -8.14 21.75 1.03
N ALA A 35 -8.22 20.59 1.67
CA ALA A 35 -8.61 19.35 1.02
C ALA A 35 -9.43 18.44 1.95
N TRP A 36 -10.24 17.58 1.35
CA TRP A 36 -10.98 16.51 2.01
C TRP A 36 -10.92 15.25 1.16
N THR A 37 -10.76 14.10 1.82
CA THR A 37 -10.84 12.79 1.19
C THR A 37 -12.01 12.00 1.73
N GLN A 38 -12.84 11.49 0.83
CA GLN A 38 -14.10 10.84 1.16
C GLN A 38 -14.12 9.40 0.61
N ALA A 39 -14.35 8.45 1.51
CA ALA A 39 -14.68 7.07 1.16
C ALA A 39 -16.20 6.93 1.16
N GLN A 40 -16.81 6.60 0.00
CA GLN A 40 -18.24 6.79 -0.23
C GLN A 40 -19.18 5.66 0.18
N MET A 41 -18.68 4.45 0.42
CA MET A 41 -19.54 3.32 0.81
C MET A 41 -19.09 2.70 2.15
N PHE A 42 -19.92 1.83 2.71
CA PHE A 42 -19.56 0.94 3.79
C PHE A 42 -20.07 -0.48 3.48
N ARG A 43 -19.25 -1.51 3.76
CA ARG A 43 -19.64 -2.93 3.63
C ARG A 43 -19.74 -3.69 4.96
N GLY A 44 -19.15 -3.17 6.03
CA GLY A 44 -19.33 -3.70 7.39
C GLY A 44 -18.77 -5.10 7.68
N PHE A 45 -17.58 -5.44 7.15
CA PHE A 45 -16.95 -6.75 7.41
C PHE A 45 -16.78 -7.08 8.90
N GLU A 46 -16.43 -6.07 9.70
CA GLU A 46 -16.27 -6.17 11.16
C GLU A 46 -17.59 -6.56 11.83
N VAL A 47 -18.70 -5.94 11.41
CA VAL A 47 -20.06 -6.24 11.88
C VAL A 47 -20.49 -7.65 11.44
N ILE A 48 -20.19 -8.03 10.18
CA ILE A 48 -20.54 -9.35 9.62
C ILE A 48 -19.85 -10.49 10.39
N LEU A 49 -18.61 -10.29 10.82
CA LEU A 49 -17.80 -11.31 11.49
C LEU A 49 -18.20 -11.55 12.95
N LYS A 50 -18.88 -10.59 13.59
CA LYS A 50 -19.34 -10.74 14.98
C LYS A 50 -20.25 -11.96 15.16
N GLY A 51 -19.95 -12.77 16.18
CA GLY A 51 -20.66 -14.01 16.51
C GLY A 51 -20.41 -15.18 15.56
N LYS A 52 -19.52 -15.05 14.57
CA LYS A 52 -19.15 -16.14 13.64
C LYS A 52 -18.07 -17.04 14.23
N ASP A 53 -17.85 -18.17 13.58
CA ASP A 53 -16.68 -19.02 13.81
C ASP A 53 -15.40 -18.21 13.52
N PRO A 54 -14.35 -18.28 14.36
CA PRO A 54 -13.09 -17.56 14.13
C PRO A 54 -12.50 -17.76 12.73
N LYS A 55 -12.62 -18.95 12.16
CA LYS A 55 -12.11 -19.28 10.82
C LYS A 55 -12.91 -18.62 9.69
N ALA A 56 -14.10 -18.09 9.95
CA ALA A 56 -14.88 -17.35 8.95
C ALA A 56 -14.08 -16.15 8.40
N GLY A 57 -13.24 -15.53 9.23
CA GLY A 57 -12.36 -14.44 8.82
C GLY A 57 -11.42 -14.80 7.67
N LEU A 58 -10.96 -16.05 7.59
CA LEU A 58 -10.07 -16.55 6.53
C LEU A 58 -10.73 -16.56 5.14
N ILE A 59 -12.06 -16.64 5.10
CA ILE A 59 -12.84 -16.66 3.85
C ILE A 59 -13.37 -15.27 3.55
N VAL A 60 -13.86 -14.56 4.56
CA VAL A 60 -14.55 -13.29 4.44
C VAL A 60 -13.58 -12.13 4.22
N THR A 61 -12.49 -12.04 4.98
CA THR A 61 -11.59 -10.88 4.91
C THR A 61 -10.81 -10.75 3.60
N PRO A 62 -10.44 -11.80 2.85
CA PRO A 62 -9.86 -11.64 1.53
C PRO A 62 -10.79 -10.93 0.53
N ARG A 63 -12.11 -10.87 0.80
CA ARG A 63 -13.08 -10.13 -0.04
C ARG A 63 -13.18 -8.64 0.33
N ILE A 64 -12.41 -8.19 1.32
CA ILE A 64 -12.25 -6.76 1.60
C ILE A 64 -11.61 -6.08 0.37
N CYS A 65 -10.68 -6.72 -0.34
CA CYS A 65 -10.13 -6.17 -1.58
C CYS A 65 -9.71 -7.28 -2.55
N GLY A 66 -10.00 -7.09 -3.85
CA GLY A 66 -9.58 -7.99 -4.93
C GLY A 66 -8.10 -7.88 -5.31
N ILE A 67 -7.43 -6.79 -4.91
CA ILE A 67 -6.01 -6.54 -5.18
C ILE A 67 -5.11 -6.98 -4.03
N CYS A 68 -5.47 -6.74 -2.77
CA CYS A 68 -4.68 -7.13 -1.59
C CYS A 68 -5.33 -8.25 -0.74
N GLY A 69 -6.05 -9.16 -1.39
CA GLY A 69 -6.77 -10.25 -0.73
C GLY A 69 -5.85 -11.23 0.01
N ALA A 70 -4.62 -11.47 -0.44
CA ALA A 70 -3.63 -12.29 0.26
C ALA A 70 -3.11 -11.60 1.51
N SER A 71 -2.94 -10.28 1.47
CA SER A 71 -2.56 -9.51 2.65
C SER A 71 -3.62 -9.59 3.74
N HIS A 72 -4.91 -9.51 3.39
CA HIS A 72 -6.00 -9.74 4.36
C HIS A 72 -6.03 -11.17 4.88
N LEU A 73 -5.83 -12.17 4.01
CA LEU A 73 -5.74 -13.58 4.42
C LEU A 73 -4.57 -13.81 5.39
N THR A 74 -3.43 -13.18 5.13
CA THR A 74 -2.23 -13.21 5.97
C THR A 74 -2.54 -12.64 7.35
N CYS A 75 -3.15 -11.45 7.42
CA CYS A 75 -3.49 -10.81 8.68
C CYS A 75 -4.50 -11.64 9.48
N ALA A 76 -5.54 -12.16 8.83
CA ALA A 76 -6.51 -13.04 9.48
C ALA A 76 -5.87 -14.33 10.01
N SER A 77 -4.96 -14.94 9.26
CA SER A 77 -4.24 -16.15 9.68
C SER A 77 -3.34 -15.88 10.89
N TRP A 78 -2.53 -14.81 10.85
CA TRP A 78 -1.65 -14.46 11.95
C TRP A 78 -2.40 -14.00 13.21
N ALA A 79 -3.55 -13.33 13.05
CA ALA A 79 -4.39 -12.95 14.18
C ALA A 79 -4.90 -14.20 14.92
N LEU A 80 -5.38 -15.21 14.19
CA LEU A 80 -5.80 -16.48 14.78
C LEU A 80 -4.62 -17.29 15.34
N ASP A 81 -3.49 -17.33 14.64
CA ASP A 81 -2.30 -18.02 15.11
C ASP A 81 -1.81 -17.46 16.46
N THR A 82 -1.87 -16.14 16.60
CA THR A 82 -1.51 -15.44 17.84
C THR A 82 -2.54 -15.70 18.95
N ALA A 83 -3.85 -15.60 18.64
CA ALA A 83 -4.91 -15.88 19.61
C ALA A 83 -4.86 -17.32 20.14
N TRP A 84 -4.57 -18.29 19.27
CA TRP A 84 -4.53 -19.71 19.61
C TRP A 84 -3.17 -20.18 20.13
N GLN A 85 -2.14 -19.31 20.08
CA GLN A 85 -0.76 -19.62 20.45
C GLN A 85 -0.26 -20.85 19.70
N THR A 86 -0.39 -20.81 18.37
CA THR A 86 -0.11 -21.96 17.51
C THR A 86 1.38 -22.19 17.35
N GLU A 87 1.72 -23.37 16.82
CA GLU A 87 3.03 -23.61 16.21
C GLU A 87 2.85 -23.64 14.69
N VAL A 88 3.59 -22.80 13.97
CA VAL A 88 3.56 -22.69 12.51
C VAL A 88 4.87 -23.25 11.94
N PRO A 89 4.81 -24.27 11.07
CA PRO A 89 6.01 -24.83 10.44
C PRO A 89 6.75 -23.81 9.59
N ARG A 90 8.08 -23.93 9.57
CA ARG A 90 8.98 -23.12 8.73
C ARG A 90 8.50 -23.00 7.28
N ASN A 91 8.16 -24.13 6.63
CA ASN A 91 7.69 -24.13 5.25
C ASN A 91 6.39 -23.34 5.06
N ALA A 92 5.49 -23.37 6.05
CA ALA A 92 4.25 -22.61 5.97
C ALA A 92 4.50 -21.10 6.07
N ILE A 93 5.47 -20.67 6.88
CA ILE A 93 5.88 -19.26 6.95
C ILE A 93 6.42 -18.80 5.60
N LEU A 94 7.34 -19.58 4.99
CA LEU A 94 7.85 -19.30 3.66
C LEU A 94 6.74 -19.26 2.59
N ALA A 95 5.75 -20.16 2.66
CA ALA A 95 4.63 -20.18 1.71
C ALA A 95 3.71 -18.97 1.85
N ARG A 96 3.43 -18.54 3.09
CA ARG A 96 2.66 -17.33 3.38
C ARG A 96 3.41 -16.07 2.94
N ASN A 97 4.73 -16.04 3.14
CA ASN A 97 5.59 -14.96 2.66
C ASN A 97 5.57 -14.90 1.13
N LEU A 98 5.74 -16.05 0.46
CA LEU A 98 5.67 -16.14 -1.00
C LEU A 98 4.36 -15.56 -1.55
N GLY A 99 3.21 -15.90 -0.94
CA GLY A 99 1.92 -15.37 -1.33
C GLY A 99 1.84 -13.84 -1.27
N GLN A 100 2.41 -13.23 -0.22
CA GLN A 100 2.45 -11.77 -0.09
C GLN A 100 3.42 -11.12 -1.08
N LEU A 101 4.60 -11.72 -1.26
CA LEU A 101 5.62 -11.25 -2.18
C LEU A 101 5.07 -11.15 -3.61
N VAL A 102 4.44 -12.22 -4.10
CA VAL A 102 3.93 -12.24 -5.47
C VAL A 102 2.66 -11.40 -5.66
N GLU A 103 1.84 -11.21 -4.62
CA GLU A 103 0.77 -10.21 -4.62
C GLU A 103 1.33 -8.80 -4.86
N THR A 104 2.45 -8.48 -4.25
CA THR A 104 3.11 -7.18 -4.41
C THR A 104 3.81 -7.06 -5.76
N LEU A 105 4.54 -8.09 -6.20
CA LEU A 105 5.24 -8.12 -7.50
C LEU A 105 4.30 -7.96 -8.70
N GLN A 106 3.06 -8.48 -8.63
CA GLN A 106 2.06 -8.21 -9.69
C GLN A 106 1.41 -6.83 -9.57
N SER A 107 1.27 -6.30 -8.35
CA SER A 107 0.55 -5.04 -8.11
C SER A 107 1.32 -3.84 -8.63
N HIS A 108 2.63 -3.81 -8.42
CA HIS A 108 3.51 -2.69 -8.73
C HIS A 108 3.59 -2.29 -10.21
N PRO A 109 3.85 -3.21 -11.15
CA PRO A 109 3.86 -2.84 -12.56
C PRO A 109 2.45 -2.44 -13.03
N ARG A 110 1.37 -3.08 -12.54
CA ARG A 110 -0.01 -2.66 -12.84
C ARG A 110 -0.31 -1.25 -12.34
N TYR A 111 0.14 -0.95 -11.13
CA TYR A 111 0.07 0.39 -10.56
C TYR A 111 0.80 1.39 -11.47
N PHE A 112 2.06 1.13 -11.80
CA PHE A 112 2.87 2.08 -12.52
C PHE A 112 2.30 2.34 -13.91
N TYR A 113 2.09 1.31 -14.73
CA TYR A 113 1.66 1.50 -16.11
C TYR A 113 0.16 1.75 -16.26
N GLY A 114 -0.66 1.10 -15.44
CA GLY A 114 -2.12 1.12 -15.59
C GLY A 114 -2.80 2.25 -14.84
N LEU A 115 -2.19 2.74 -13.75
CA LEU A 115 -2.80 3.75 -12.88
C LEU A 115 -2.05 5.08 -12.95
N TYR A 116 -0.73 5.05 -12.77
CA TYR A 116 0.06 6.27 -12.54
C TYR A 116 0.64 6.89 -13.82
N ALA A 117 1.42 6.13 -14.60
CA ALA A 117 2.26 6.65 -15.70
C ALA A 117 1.44 7.24 -16.86
N ILE A 118 0.16 6.87 -16.98
CA ILE A 118 -0.78 7.50 -17.93
C ILE A 118 -0.92 9.01 -17.66
N ASP A 119 -0.79 9.45 -16.40
CA ASP A 119 -0.82 10.90 -16.10
C ASP A 119 0.36 11.65 -16.71
N LEU A 120 1.49 10.97 -16.93
CA LEU A 120 2.66 11.56 -17.59
C LEU A 120 2.39 11.87 -19.06
N THR A 121 1.34 11.28 -19.66
CA THR A 121 0.92 11.56 -21.04
C THR A 121 -0.12 12.68 -21.13
N ASN A 122 -0.40 13.39 -20.03
CA ASN A 122 -1.37 14.49 -20.03
C ASN A 122 -0.85 15.70 -20.85
N LYS A 123 -1.74 16.31 -21.64
CA LYS A 123 -1.42 17.44 -22.54
C LYS A 123 -0.84 18.66 -21.83
N LYS A 124 -1.08 18.84 -20.53
CA LYS A 124 -0.40 19.83 -19.69
C LYS A 124 1.11 19.79 -19.89
N TYR A 125 1.68 18.60 -20.08
CA TYR A 125 3.12 18.40 -20.21
C TYR A 125 3.65 18.51 -21.65
N GLN A 126 2.83 18.92 -22.64
CA GLN A 126 3.23 18.97 -24.05
C GLN A 126 4.49 19.79 -24.37
N ASN A 127 4.84 20.75 -23.49
CA ASN A 127 6.04 21.58 -23.63
C ASN A 127 7.30 20.95 -22.99
N SER A 128 7.15 19.83 -22.29
CA SER A 128 8.28 19.06 -21.76
C SER A 128 9.01 18.36 -22.92
N PRO A 129 10.36 18.37 -22.96
CA PRO A 129 11.11 17.60 -23.95
C PRO A 129 10.89 16.07 -23.83
N PHE A 130 10.29 15.60 -22.72
CA PHE A 130 9.99 14.20 -22.50
C PHE A 130 8.59 13.77 -22.97
N TYR A 131 7.70 14.71 -23.31
CA TYR A 131 6.29 14.41 -23.53
C TYR A 131 6.03 13.41 -24.66
N GLU A 132 6.65 13.59 -25.82
CA GLU A 132 6.42 12.69 -26.96
C GLU A 132 6.84 11.25 -26.65
N GLU A 133 7.99 11.07 -25.99
CA GLU A 133 8.45 9.75 -25.57
C GLU A 133 7.58 9.18 -24.44
N ALA A 134 7.05 10.02 -23.53
CA ALA A 134 6.10 9.59 -22.51
C ALA A 134 4.81 9.05 -23.13
N CYS A 135 4.24 9.77 -24.10
CA CYS A 135 3.08 9.30 -24.86
C CYS A 135 3.38 7.98 -25.59
N LYS A 136 4.55 7.85 -26.22
CA LYS A 136 4.95 6.61 -26.88
C LYS A 136 5.09 5.43 -25.91
N ARG A 137 5.60 5.64 -24.69
CA ARG A 137 5.84 4.57 -23.70
C ARG A 137 4.60 4.19 -22.91
N PHE A 138 3.86 5.19 -22.42
CA PHE A 138 2.88 5.02 -21.34
C PHE A 138 1.43 5.28 -21.77
N ALA A 139 1.17 5.65 -23.03
CA ALA A 139 -0.20 5.76 -23.50
C ALA A 139 -0.97 4.46 -23.24
N ALA A 140 -2.17 4.60 -22.69
CA ALA A 140 -3.00 3.46 -22.35
C ALA A 140 -3.27 2.59 -23.59
N PHE A 141 -3.07 1.28 -23.44
CA PHE A 141 -3.29 0.24 -24.47
C PHE A 141 -2.35 0.26 -25.68
N THR A 142 -1.73 1.39 -26.01
CA THR A 142 -0.89 1.53 -27.23
C THR A 142 0.57 1.82 -26.93
N GLY A 143 0.91 2.17 -25.69
CA GLY A 143 2.27 2.51 -25.28
C GLY A 143 3.23 1.31 -25.32
N THR A 144 4.47 1.55 -25.78
CA THR A 144 5.49 0.49 -25.95
C THR A 144 5.89 -0.18 -24.64
N SER A 145 5.80 0.53 -23.51
CA SER A 145 6.08 -0.02 -22.18
C SER A 145 4.81 -0.44 -21.43
N TYR A 146 3.65 0.09 -21.83
CA TYR A 146 2.36 -0.19 -21.20
C TYR A 146 2.01 -1.69 -21.25
N GLU A 147 2.00 -2.29 -22.44
CA GLU A 147 1.61 -3.70 -22.59
C GLU A 147 2.57 -4.67 -21.87
N PRO A 148 3.90 -4.59 -22.05
CA PRO A 148 4.83 -5.45 -21.32
C PRO A 148 4.69 -5.31 -19.80
N GLY A 149 4.55 -4.08 -19.31
CA GLY A 149 4.35 -3.80 -17.89
C GLY A 149 3.05 -4.37 -17.32
N ILE A 150 1.95 -4.29 -18.06
CA ILE A 150 0.66 -4.83 -17.59
C ILE A 150 0.64 -6.36 -17.66
N THR A 151 1.18 -6.94 -18.73
CA THR A 151 1.11 -8.39 -18.98
C THR A 151 2.10 -9.20 -18.15
N VAL A 152 3.26 -8.65 -17.80
CA VAL A 152 4.23 -9.36 -16.93
C VAL A 152 3.65 -9.67 -15.55
N ALA A 153 2.70 -8.87 -15.08
CA ALA A 153 2.00 -9.09 -13.81
C ALA A 153 1.21 -10.41 -13.78
N ALA A 154 0.94 -11.03 -14.92
CA ALA A 154 0.37 -12.38 -14.97
C ALA A 154 1.31 -13.44 -14.35
N LYS A 155 2.64 -13.25 -14.39
CA LYS A 155 3.58 -14.26 -13.90
C LYS A 155 3.58 -14.41 -12.38
N PRO A 156 3.68 -13.34 -11.57
CA PRO A 156 3.52 -13.50 -10.13
C PRO A 156 2.10 -13.97 -9.74
N VAL A 157 1.07 -13.65 -10.54
CA VAL A 157 -0.30 -14.21 -10.35
C VAL A 157 -0.34 -15.72 -10.59
N GLU A 158 0.31 -16.22 -11.64
CA GLU A 158 0.44 -17.66 -11.90
C GLU A 158 1.18 -18.37 -10.74
N ILE A 159 2.24 -17.76 -10.21
CA ILE A 159 2.93 -18.26 -9.00
C ILE A 159 1.95 -18.31 -7.82
N TYR A 160 1.21 -17.24 -7.57
CA TYR A 160 0.22 -17.22 -6.50
C TYR A 160 -0.80 -18.34 -6.66
N ALA A 161 -1.32 -18.57 -7.87
CA ALA A 161 -2.30 -19.62 -8.13
C ALA A 161 -1.73 -21.04 -7.93
N LEU A 162 -0.44 -21.27 -8.21
CA LEU A 162 0.19 -22.58 -7.98
C LEU A 162 0.20 -22.97 -6.49
N PHE A 163 0.47 -22.02 -5.58
CA PHE A 163 0.56 -22.29 -4.14
C PHE A 163 -0.75 -22.01 -3.41
N GLY A 164 -1.50 -21.00 -3.88
CA GLY A 164 -2.74 -20.52 -3.30
C GLY A 164 -4.00 -21.15 -3.92
N GLY A 165 -3.88 -21.94 -4.98
CA GLY A 165 -4.99 -22.56 -5.70
C GLY A 165 -5.73 -21.63 -6.66
N GLN A 166 -5.87 -20.34 -6.35
CA GLN A 166 -6.47 -19.34 -7.22
C GLN A 166 -6.02 -17.91 -6.90
N TRP A 167 -6.16 -17.01 -7.88
CA TRP A 167 -6.11 -15.57 -7.68
C TRP A 167 -7.20 -14.91 -8.55
N PRO A 168 -7.97 -13.94 -8.03
CA PRO A 168 -7.94 -13.38 -6.68
C PRO A 168 -8.61 -14.28 -5.61
N HIS A 169 -8.51 -13.88 -4.35
CA HIS A 169 -9.26 -14.44 -3.21
C HIS A 169 -9.05 -15.93 -2.89
N SER A 170 -7.79 -16.33 -2.70
CA SER A 170 -7.46 -17.65 -2.14
C SER A 170 -7.86 -17.80 -0.67
N SER A 171 -7.81 -19.04 -0.17
CA SER A 171 -7.98 -19.42 1.24
C SER A 171 -6.97 -20.48 1.67
N PHE A 172 -5.76 -20.47 1.10
CA PHE A 172 -4.74 -21.49 1.34
C PHE A 172 -4.00 -21.36 2.69
N MET A 173 -4.03 -20.17 3.30
CA MET A 173 -3.44 -19.94 4.62
C MET A 173 -4.47 -20.25 5.70
N VAL A 174 -4.08 -21.06 6.68
CA VAL A 174 -4.93 -21.47 7.81
C VAL A 174 -4.10 -21.50 9.10
N PRO A 175 -4.69 -21.29 10.29
CA PRO A 175 -3.95 -21.37 11.54
C PRO A 175 -3.16 -22.67 11.66
N GLY A 176 -1.89 -22.58 12.04
CA GLY A 176 -0.95 -23.71 12.09
C GLY A 176 -0.28 -24.08 10.75
N GLY A 177 -0.62 -23.43 9.63
CA GLY A 177 0.17 -23.55 8.40
C GLY A 177 -0.51 -23.13 7.10
N VAL A 178 -0.42 -24.02 6.09
CA VAL A 178 -1.07 -23.89 4.78
C VAL A 178 -1.79 -25.20 4.40
N MET A 179 -2.81 -25.09 3.55
CA MET A 179 -3.72 -26.20 3.20
C MET A 179 -3.07 -27.33 2.41
N CYS A 180 -2.13 -27.01 1.52
CA CYS A 180 -1.48 -27.98 0.64
C CYS A 180 0.02 -27.75 0.58
N ALA A 181 0.79 -28.83 0.59
CA ALA A 181 2.22 -28.79 0.29
C ALA A 181 2.44 -28.74 -1.24
N PRO A 182 3.29 -27.84 -1.76
CA PRO A 182 3.66 -27.83 -3.16
C PRO A 182 4.55 -29.03 -3.50
N THR A 183 4.52 -29.44 -4.76
CA THR A 183 5.45 -30.43 -5.31
C THR A 183 6.73 -29.74 -5.83
N LEU A 184 7.77 -30.53 -6.10
CA LEU A 184 8.99 -30.02 -6.75
C LEU A 184 8.68 -29.41 -8.14
N THR A 185 7.68 -29.94 -8.83
CA THR A 185 7.21 -29.41 -10.11
C THR A 185 6.61 -28.02 -9.94
N ASP A 186 5.84 -27.78 -8.88
CA ASP A 186 5.24 -26.46 -8.61
C ASP A 186 6.33 -25.42 -8.33
N VAL A 187 7.32 -25.78 -7.51
CA VAL A 187 8.48 -24.89 -7.21
C VAL A 187 9.27 -24.58 -8.48
N THR A 188 9.58 -25.59 -9.30
CA THR A 188 10.32 -25.40 -10.56
C THR A 188 9.57 -24.49 -11.54
N ARG A 189 8.24 -24.68 -11.66
CA ARG A 189 7.39 -23.83 -12.51
C ARG A 189 7.37 -22.38 -12.02
N ALA A 190 7.22 -22.18 -10.71
CA ALA A 190 7.23 -20.86 -10.12
C ALA A 190 8.57 -20.14 -10.31
N TRP A 191 9.68 -20.87 -10.18
CA TRP A 191 11.01 -20.34 -10.48
C TRP A 191 11.11 -19.83 -11.93
N ALA A 192 10.64 -20.62 -12.90
CA ALA A 192 10.64 -20.21 -14.31
C ALA A 192 9.77 -18.97 -14.57
N MET A 193 8.62 -18.84 -13.90
CA MET A 193 7.75 -17.66 -13.98
C MET A 193 8.42 -16.42 -13.38
N LEU A 194 9.12 -16.58 -12.26
CA LEU A 194 9.86 -15.52 -11.61
C LEU A 194 11.03 -15.04 -12.49
N GLU A 195 11.79 -15.97 -13.05
CA GLU A 195 12.87 -15.67 -14.00
C GLU A 195 12.35 -14.95 -15.25
N TYR A 196 11.18 -15.32 -15.75
CA TYR A 196 10.53 -14.59 -16.85
C TYR A 196 10.27 -13.13 -16.47
N TYR A 197 9.72 -12.89 -15.27
CA TYR A 197 9.46 -11.53 -14.77
C TYR A 197 10.74 -10.68 -14.73
N ARG A 198 11.85 -11.27 -14.25
CA ARG A 198 13.16 -10.60 -14.21
C ARG A 198 13.69 -10.27 -15.60
N THR A 199 13.79 -11.29 -16.45
CA THR A 199 14.52 -11.23 -17.72
C THR A 199 13.74 -10.58 -18.86
N ASN A 200 12.42 -10.46 -18.75
CA ASN A 200 11.57 -9.87 -19.81
C ASN A 200 11.06 -8.47 -19.46
N TRP A 201 11.13 -8.05 -18.19
CA TRP A 201 10.62 -6.74 -17.78
C TRP A 201 11.51 -6.02 -16.77
N LEU A 202 11.73 -6.59 -15.58
CA LEU A 202 12.36 -5.85 -14.48
C LEU A 202 13.77 -5.35 -14.86
N GLU A 203 14.61 -6.22 -15.40
CA GLU A 203 15.96 -5.82 -15.82
C GLU A 203 15.97 -5.04 -17.14
N PRO A 204 15.41 -5.53 -18.27
CA PRO A 204 15.61 -4.87 -19.57
C PRO A 204 14.75 -3.63 -19.79
N ILE A 205 13.56 -3.53 -19.18
CA ILE A 205 12.59 -2.45 -19.43
C ILE A 205 12.60 -1.46 -18.26
N TRP A 206 12.44 -1.97 -17.03
CA TRP A 206 12.31 -1.10 -15.86
C TRP A 206 13.66 -0.51 -15.42
N LEU A 207 14.66 -1.37 -15.16
CA LEU A 207 15.97 -0.93 -14.64
C LEU A 207 16.93 -0.50 -15.77
N GLY A 208 17.00 -1.26 -16.86
CA GLY A 208 18.04 -1.12 -17.89
C GLY A 208 19.37 -1.79 -17.51
N CYS A 209 19.40 -2.57 -16.42
CA CYS A 209 20.57 -3.32 -15.94
C CYS A 209 20.15 -4.54 -15.11
N SER A 210 21.12 -5.34 -14.67
CA SER A 210 20.85 -6.45 -13.75
C SER A 210 20.47 -5.94 -12.36
N ILE A 211 19.69 -6.74 -11.62
CA ILE A 211 19.39 -6.45 -10.21
C ILE A 211 20.69 -6.33 -9.40
N ASP A 212 21.69 -7.20 -9.67
CA ASP A 212 22.99 -7.16 -9.00
C ASP A 212 23.71 -5.80 -9.14
N ARG A 213 23.61 -5.15 -10.32
CA ARG A 213 24.20 -3.83 -10.53
C ARG A 213 23.40 -2.76 -9.81
N PHE A 214 22.07 -2.82 -9.90
CA PHE A 214 21.19 -1.83 -9.29
C PHE A 214 21.29 -1.82 -7.76
N GLU A 215 21.44 -2.98 -7.12
CA GLU A 215 21.62 -3.12 -5.66
C GLU A 215 22.90 -2.45 -5.13
N GLN A 216 23.87 -2.11 -5.99
CA GLN A 216 25.08 -1.37 -5.58
C GLN A 216 24.83 0.12 -5.37
N ILE A 217 23.67 0.65 -5.76
CA ILE A 217 23.30 2.04 -5.57
C ILE A 217 22.85 2.22 -4.11
N GLN A 218 23.58 3.02 -3.33
CA GLN A 218 23.33 3.18 -1.90
C GLN A 218 22.96 4.62 -1.52
N THR A 219 23.27 5.58 -2.38
CA THR A 219 23.01 7.00 -2.18
C THR A 219 22.36 7.64 -3.41
N TYR A 220 21.79 8.83 -3.24
CA TYR A 220 21.31 9.67 -4.32
C TYR A 220 22.41 9.95 -5.35
N ASP A 221 23.65 10.19 -4.92
CA ASP A 221 24.77 10.44 -5.85
C ASP A 221 25.10 9.20 -6.67
N ASP A 222 25.14 8.02 -6.04
CA ASP A 222 25.32 6.76 -6.77
C ASP A 222 24.21 6.56 -7.82
N PHE A 223 22.98 6.97 -7.51
CA PHE A 223 21.85 6.85 -8.42
C PHE A 223 21.98 7.81 -9.61
N MET A 224 22.43 9.04 -9.37
CA MET A 224 22.69 10.01 -10.43
C MET A 224 23.87 9.56 -11.31
N GLU A 225 24.94 9.02 -10.71
CA GLU A 225 26.05 8.41 -11.46
C GLU A 225 25.59 7.20 -12.28
N TRP A 226 24.74 6.35 -11.70
CA TRP A 226 24.14 5.21 -12.39
C TRP A 226 23.34 5.63 -13.62
N LEU A 227 22.55 6.71 -13.54
CA LEU A 227 21.80 7.22 -14.69
C LEU A 227 22.72 7.57 -15.87
N ASP A 228 23.91 8.12 -15.61
CA ASP A 228 24.87 8.56 -16.62
C ASP A 228 25.87 7.46 -17.04
N GLU A 229 25.98 6.38 -16.26
CA GLU A 229 26.94 5.28 -16.47
C GLU A 229 26.73 4.55 -17.81
N ASN A 230 25.49 4.30 -18.21
CA ASN A 230 25.15 3.55 -19.41
C ASN A 230 23.88 4.11 -20.06
N PRO A 231 23.86 4.33 -21.40
CA PRO A 231 22.66 4.77 -22.10
C PRO A 231 21.41 3.92 -21.81
N ALA A 232 21.59 2.61 -21.55
CA ALA A 232 20.50 1.72 -21.17
C ALA A 232 19.79 2.16 -19.88
N HIS A 233 20.53 2.66 -18.88
CA HIS A 233 19.98 3.13 -17.59
C HIS A 233 19.12 4.38 -17.78
N ALA A 234 19.64 5.40 -18.46
CA ALA A 234 18.87 6.61 -18.76
C ALA A 234 17.63 6.30 -19.63
N SER A 235 17.75 5.33 -20.54
CA SER A 235 16.68 4.94 -21.46
C SER A 235 15.65 3.96 -20.87
N SER A 236 15.91 3.35 -19.72
CA SER A 236 14.96 2.48 -19.02
C SER A 236 13.75 3.28 -18.55
N ASP A 237 12.67 2.61 -18.17
CA ASP A 237 11.48 3.30 -17.68
C ASP A 237 11.73 3.99 -16.33
N LEU A 238 12.61 3.45 -15.48
CA LEU A 238 13.05 4.12 -14.25
C LEU A 238 13.84 5.38 -14.57
N GLY A 239 14.85 5.30 -15.44
CA GLY A 239 15.68 6.45 -15.80
C GLY A 239 14.91 7.52 -16.58
N PHE A 240 13.94 7.11 -17.39
CA PHE A 240 13.00 8.02 -18.05
C PHE A 240 12.07 8.70 -17.05
N TYR A 241 11.42 7.92 -16.17
CA TYR A 241 10.53 8.43 -15.13
C TYR A 241 11.23 9.46 -14.24
N TRP A 242 12.45 9.16 -13.81
CA TRP A 242 13.24 10.06 -12.96
C TRP A 242 13.43 11.42 -13.63
N ARG A 243 14.02 11.42 -14.84
CA ARG A 243 14.34 12.66 -15.57
C ARG A 243 13.09 13.46 -15.93
N MET A 244 12.04 12.80 -16.40
CA MET A 244 10.78 13.47 -16.71
C MET A 244 10.11 14.02 -15.46
N GLY A 245 10.05 13.24 -14.38
CA GLY A 245 9.39 13.62 -13.14
C GLY A 245 9.99 14.88 -12.52
N LEU A 246 11.32 15.00 -12.51
CA LEU A 246 12.03 16.22 -12.11
C LEU A 246 11.74 17.40 -13.06
N ASN A 247 11.68 17.14 -14.37
CA ASN A 247 11.42 18.19 -15.35
C ASN A 247 10.01 18.80 -15.21
N ILE A 248 9.00 17.98 -14.94
CA ILE A 248 7.61 18.43 -14.82
C ILE A 248 7.23 18.83 -13.37
N GLY A 249 8.17 18.73 -12.43
CA GLY A 249 8.00 19.19 -11.05
C GLY A 249 7.25 18.24 -10.13
N LEU A 250 7.27 16.92 -10.37
CA LEU A 250 6.67 15.94 -9.46
C LEU A 250 7.41 15.87 -8.11
N ASP A 251 8.67 16.29 -8.09
CA ASP A 251 9.50 16.52 -6.90
C ASP A 251 9.16 17.83 -6.19
N LYS A 252 8.09 18.52 -6.57
CA LYS A 252 7.69 19.82 -5.97
C LYS A 252 6.28 19.80 -5.37
N ILE A 253 5.59 18.66 -5.41
CA ILE A 253 4.20 18.52 -4.95
C ILE A 253 3.99 17.26 -4.10
N GLY A 254 2.91 17.27 -3.30
CA GLY A 254 2.43 16.07 -2.62
C GLY A 254 3.11 15.76 -1.29
N ALA A 255 3.60 16.77 -0.55
CA ALA A 255 4.20 16.63 0.78
C ALA A 255 3.16 16.16 1.82
N GLY A 256 3.28 14.93 2.30
CA GLY A 256 2.37 14.41 3.33
C GLY A 256 2.66 14.95 4.73
N VAL A 257 2.17 14.22 5.74
CA VAL A 257 2.29 14.58 7.17
C VAL A 257 3.71 14.51 7.74
N GLY A 258 4.72 14.14 6.93
CA GLY A 258 6.13 14.07 7.34
C GLY A 258 6.47 12.97 8.36
N LYS A 259 5.51 12.09 8.66
CA LYS A 259 5.68 10.96 9.58
C LYS A 259 5.20 9.70 8.92
N TYR A 260 5.95 8.62 9.09
CA TYR A 260 5.80 7.40 8.32
C TYR A 260 5.77 6.19 9.25
N MET A 261 4.93 5.19 8.95
CA MET A 261 4.91 3.95 9.73
C MET A 261 4.85 2.69 8.87
N SER A 262 5.43 1.61 9.38
CA SER A 262 5.31 0.26 8.83
C SER A 262 5.18 -0.76 9.95
N TRP A 263 4.31 -1.77 9.75
CA TRP A 263 4.25 -2.94 10.63
C TRP A 263 5.41 -3.91 10.46
N GLY A 264 6.35 -3.66 9.56
CA GLY A 264 7.35 -4.64 9.12
C GLY A 264 6.75 -5.71 8.22
N TYR A 265 7.59 -6.27 7.35
CA TYR A 265 7.17 -7.15 6.26
C TYR A 265 7.92 -8.49 6.34
N LEU A 266 7.16 -9.57 6.14
CA LEU A 266 7.61 -10.97 6.08
C LEU A 266 8.22 -11.49 7.40
N PRO A 267 7.51 -12.34 8.17
CA PRO A 267 8.12 -13.07 9.28
C PRO A 267 9.28 -13.97 8.84
N HIS A 268 10.37 -13.97 9.61
CA HIS A 268 11.46 -14.91 9.44
C HIS A 268 11.04 -16.30 9.94
N GLU A 269 11.26 -17.30 9.09
CA GLU A 269 10.69 -18.64 9.24
C GLU A 269 11.23 -19.44 10.43
N ASP A 270 12.41 -19.09 10.95
CA ASP A 270 12.98 -19.68 12.17
C ASP A 270 12.73 -18.84 13.44
N LYS A 271 12.17 -17.63 13.32
CA LYS A 271 11.97 -16.70 14.46
C LYS A 271 10.50 -16.50 14.83
N TYR A 272 9.58 -16.84 13.94
CA TYR A 272 8.14 -16.61 14.13
C TYR A 272 7.29 -17.89 14.10
N GLN A 273 7.88 -19.04 14.39
CA GLN A 273 7.16 -20.32 14.44
C GLN A 273 6.16 -20.41 15.60
N ARG A 274 6.32 -19.57 16.62
CA ARG A 274 5.41 -19.46 17.77
C ARG A 274 4.98 -18.00 17.90
N PRO A 275 4.03 -17.56 17.08
CA PRO A 275 3.69 -16.14 16.95
C PRO A 275 3.12 -15.59 18.26
N THR A 276 3.65 -14.46 18.69
CA THR A 276 3.12 -13.64 19.78
C THR A 276 3.04 -12.19 19.31
N ILE A 277 2.22 -11.38 19.99
CA ILE A 277 2.10 -9.95 19.68
C ILE A 277 3.46 -9.26 19.87
N GLU A 278 4.08 -9.48 21.03
CA GLU A 278 5.32 -8.82 21.46
C GLU A 278 6.54 -9.32 20.66
N GLY A 279 6.55 -10.59 20.27
CA GLY A 279 7.66 -11.21 19.55
C GLY A 279 7.71 -10.83 18.06
N ARG A 280 6.64 -10.21 17.52
CA ARG A 280 6.52 -9.98 16.08
C ARG A 280 7.57 -9.02 15.54
N ASN A 281 7.77 -7.87 16.18
CA ASN A 281 8.69 -6.83 15.68
C ASN A 281 10.12 -7.36 15.48
N ALA A 282 10.62 -8.11 16.47
CA ALA A 282 11.94 -8.73 16.44
C ALA A 282 12.04 -9.96 15.51
N ALA A 283 10.96 -10.35 14.84
CA ALA A 283 10.90 -11.52 13.96
C ALA A 283 10.67 -11.18 12.48
N MET A 284 10.38 -9.93 12.11
CA MET A 284 10.19 -9.53 10.71
C MET A 284 11.51 -9.38 9.98
N ILE A 285 11.61 -9.81 8.72
CA ILE A 285 12.78 -9.63 7.87
C ILE A 285 12.96 -8.15 7.53
N MET A 286 11.89 -7.50 7.06
CA MET A 286 11.87 -6.05 6.89
C MET A 286 11.27 -5.44 8.15
N LYS A 287 12.05 -4.58 8.81
CA LYS A 287 11.74 -4.09 10.16
C LYS A 287 10.45 -3.27 10.23
N SER A 288 9.79 -3.37 11.38
CA SER A 288 8.68 -2.50 11.80
C SER A 288 9.24 -1.21 12.37
N GLY A 289 8.51 -0.11 12.21
CA GLY A 289 8.95 1.16 12.78
C GLY A 289 8.08 2.36 12.44
N VAL A 290 8.49 3.47 13.04
CA VAL A 290 8.06 4.83 12.72
C VAL A 290 9.30 5.63 12.32
N TYR A 291 9.17 6.50 11.33
CA TYR A 291 10.14 7.53 11.01
C TYR A 291 9.46 8.90 11.04
N ASP A 292 9.97 9.82 11.88
CA ASP A 292 9.55 11.21 11.93
C ASP A 292 10.60 12.09 11.25
N SER A 293 10.27 12.65 10.09
CA SER A 293 11.20 13.47 9.31
C SER A 293 11.49 14.84 9.93
N THR A 294 10.66 15.30 10.87
CA THR A 294 10.86 16.60 11.53
C THR A 294 11.92 16.52 12.61
N THR A 295 12.01 15.38 13.30
CA THR A 295 12.98 15.13 14.37
C THR A 295 14.13 14.23 13.93
N ASP A 296 14.04 13.63 12.75
CA ASP A 296 14.98 12.62 12.20
C ASP A 296 15.13 11.42 13.15
N ILE A 297 14.00 10.95 13.70
CA ILE A 297 13.96 9.84 14.66
C ILE A 297 13.32 8.61 14.03
N HIS A 298 13.98 7.47 14.22
CA HIS A 298 13.40 6.15 14.03
C HIS A 298 13.12 5.46 15.37
N GLN A 299 11.94 4.83 15.48
CA GLN A 299 11.57 4.02 16.65
C GLN A 299 10.72 2.82 16.23
N LEU A 300 10.61 1.81 17.11
CA LEU A 300 9.71 0.69 16.87
C LEU A 300 8.24 1.14 16.89
N MET A 301 7.43 0.57 15.99
CA MET A 301 5.99 0.71 16.00
C MET A 301 5.36 -0.45 16.76
N GLU A 302 4.78 -0.17 17.93
CA GLU A 302 4.00 -1.13 18.71
C GLU A 302 2.50 -0.96 18.44
N HIS A 303 1.76 -2.07 18.37
CA HIS A 303 0.33 -2.02 18.07
C HIS A 303 -0.45 -1.19 19.11
N THR A 304 0.01 -1.18 20.37
CA THR A 304 -0.61 -0.46 21.49
C THR A 304 -0.67 1.04 21.29
N PHE A 305 0.16 1.61 20.41
CA PHE A 305 0.11 3.04 20.06
C PHE A 305 -0.96 3.37 19.03
N THR A 306 -1.58 2.38 18.39
CA THR A 306 -2.60 2.65 17.36
C THR A 306 -3.83 3.27 17.97
N ARG A 307 -4.30 4.37 17.40
CA ARG A 307 -5.57 5.01 17.73
C ARG A 307 -6.41 5.18 16.48
N GLU A 308 -7.69 4.99 16.63
CA GLU A 308 -8.70 5.20 15.60
C GLU A 308 -9.76 6.16 16.15
N ASN A 309 -10.08 7.18 15.35
CA ASN A 309 -11.00 8.25 15.67
C ASN A 309 -12.11 8.33 14.63
N THR A 310 -13.33 8.63 15.08
CA THR A 310 -14.54 8.67 14.26
C THR A 310 -15.22 10.04 14.19
N ALA A 311 -14.61 11.11 14.72
CA ALA A 311 -15.23 12.43 14.83
C ALA A 311 -15.71 13.01 13.48
N HIS A 312 -14.99 12.74 12.40
CA HIS A 312 -15.34 13.16 11.03
C HIS A 312 -15.77 12.00 10.13
N ALA A 313 -16.21 10.89 10.73
CA ALA A 313 -16.65 9.68 10.02
C ALA A 313 -18.08 9.30 10.41
N TRP A 314 -18.79 8.57 9.55
CA TRP A 314 -20.21 8.22 9.77
C TRP A 314 -20.42 7.06 10.76
N TYR A 315 -19.94 7.22 12.00
CA TYR A 315 -20.03 6.23 13.07
C TYR A 315 -20.55 6.83 14.39
N ASN A 316 -21.43 6.09 15.07
CA ASN A 316 -21.97 6.45 16.37
C ASN A 316 -21.14 5.82 17.49
N GLU A 317 -19.88 6.22 17.58
CA GLU A 317 -18.86 5.61 18.46
C GLU A 317 -18.18 6.62 19.39
N GLY A 318 -18.55 7.90 19.31
CA GLY A 318 -17.91 9.00 20.03
C GLY A 318 -16.80 9.69 19.21
N ASP A 319 -16.13 10.63 19.85
CA ASP A 319 -15.06 11.47 19.27
C ASP A 319 -13.67 11.16 19.86
N GLY A 320 -13.60 10.18 20.76
CA GLY A 320 -12.37 9.77 21.42
C GLY A 320 -11.47 8.90 20.55
N ASP A 321 -10.18 8.95 20.83
CA ASP A 321 -9.18 8.06 20.24
C ASP A 321 -9.21 6.70 20.92
N VAL A 322 -9.59 5.65 20.18
CA VAL A 322 -9.76 4.30 20.73
C VAL A 322 -8.76 3.33 20.11
N HIS A 323 -8.22 2.41 20.91
CA HIS A 323 -7.40 1.32 20.37
C HIS A 323 -8.31 0.27 19.69
N PRO A 324 -7.94 -0.30 18.53
CA PRO A 324 -8.82 -1.22 17.78
C PRO A 324 -9.38 -2.40 18.59
N PHE A 325 -8.64 -3.01 19.51
CA PHE A 325 -9.21 -4.07 20.37
C PHE A 325 -10.47 -3.64 21.14
N ASP A 326 -10.57 -2.35 21.48
CA ASP A 326 -11.60 -1.80 22.35
C ASP A 326 -12.64 -0.98 21.55
N ARG A 327 -12.48 -0.87 20.22
CA ARG A 327 -13.45 -0.24 19.32
C ARG A 327 -14.56 -1.23 18.91
N THR A 328 -15.76 -0.72 18.70
CA THR A 328 -16.89 -1.48 18.13
C THR A 328 -17.51 -0.68 16.99
N THR A 329 -17.63 -1.28 15.81
CA THR A 329 -18.14 -0.61 14.61
C THR A 329 -19.66 -0.40 14.67
N VAL A 330 -20.12 0.85 14.79
CA VAL A 330 -21.54 1.24 14.83
C VAL A 330 -21.82 2.29 13.75
N PRO A 331 -22.22 1.89 12.53
CA PRO A 331 -22.46 2.84 11.44
C PRO A 331 -23.70 3.71 11.71
N ILE A 332 -23.66 4.97 11.26
CA ILE A 332 -24.81 5.88 11.29
C ILE A 332 -25.68 5.64 10.04
N PRO A 333 -27.02 5.60 10.17
CA PRO A 333 -27.91 5.59 9.01
C PRO A 333 -28.02 6.99 8.39
N ASN A 334 -28.03 7.08 7.06
CA ASN A 334 -28.08 8.32 6.27
C ASN A 334 -26.79 9.17 6.44
N ASN A 335 -25.91 9.07 5.44
CA ASN A 335 -24.56 9.64 5.44
C ASN A 335 -24.56 11.05 4.84
N ASP A 336 -25.27 11.98 5.47
CA ASP A 336 -25.25 13.36 5.00
C ASP A 336 -23.81 13.90 5.07
N ILE A 337 -23.36 14.49 3.97
CA ILE A 337 -21.99 15.01 3.85
C ILE A 337 -21.95 16.38 4.54
N ASP A 338 -21.20 16.46 5.63
CA ASP A 338 -20.88 17.71 6.32
C ASP A 338 -19.35 17.84 6.43
N PHE A 339 -18.76 18.74 5.65
CA PHE A 339 -17.32 18.96 5.63
C PHE A 339 -16.77 19.67 6.88
N ASP A 340 -17.65 20.22 7.72
CA ASP A 340 -17.33 20.70 9.08
C ASP A 340 -17.59 19.61 10.15
N GLY A 341 -18.29 18.53 9.77
CA GLY A 341 -18.65 17.37 10.60
C GLY A 341 -18.22 16.04 9.95
N ALA A 342 -19.15 15.09 9.79
CA ALA A 342 -18.84 13.79 9.19
C ALA A 342 -18.95 13.80 7.66
N TYR A 343 -17.90 13.34 6.97
CA TYR A 343 -17.83 13.34 5.50
C TYR A 343 -17.21 12.09 4.88
N SER A 344 -16.91 11.04 5.65
CA SER A 344 -16.25 9.84 5.13
C SER A 344 -16.63 8.57 5.87
N TRP A 345 -16.61 7.43 5.18
CA TRP A 345 -16.66 6.10 5.80
C TRP A 345 -15.30 5.59 6.26
N SER A 346 -14.21 6.22 5.83
CA SER A 346 -12.92 5.94 6.45
C SER A 346 -12.87 6.59 7.82
N THR A 347 -12.14 5.97 8.73
CA THR A 347 -11.82 6.53 10.05
C THR A 347 -10.47 7.21 10.03
N ALA A 348 -10.19 7.97 11.09
CA ALA A 348 -8.95 8.69 11.29
C ALA A 348 -7.98 7.84 12.12
N VAL A 349 -6.89 7.36 11.51
CA VAL A 349 -5.90 6.50 12.21
C VAL A 349 -4.64 7.30 12.54
N SER A 350 -4.14 7.14 13.76
CA SER A 350 -2.98 7.84 14.29
C SER A 350 -2.13 6.95 15.20
N HIS A 351 -0.89 7.40 15.42
CA HIS A 351 -0.06 6.98 16.54
C HIS A 351 -0.39 7.86 17.74
N GLN A 352 -0.62 7.25 18.91
CA GLN A 352 -1.00 7.93 20.16
C GLN A 352 -0.15 9.17 20.46
N ASP A 353 1.19 9.04 20.39
CA ASP A 353 2.10 10.14 20.73
C ASP A 353 2.54 11.01 19.55
N LEU A 354 2.47 10.49 18.32
CA LEU A 354 3.08 11.12 17.14
C LEU A 354 2.03 11.61 16.12
N GLY A 355 0.76 11.29 16.31
CA GLY A 355 -0.34 11.74 15.46
C GLY A 355 -0.43 10.99 14.13
N ARG A 356 -0.83 11.71 13.08
CA ARG A 356 -1.09 11.16 11.75
C ARG A 356 0.18 10.59 11.10
N MET A 357 0.03 9.46 10.42
CA MET A 357 1.13 8.72 9.78
C MET A 357 0.78 8.36 8.35
N GLU A 358 1.75 8.49 7.45
CA GLU A 358 1.71 7.92 6.11
C GLU A 358 2.20 6.46 6.13
N VAL A 359 1.57 5.61 5.33
CA VAL A 359 1.97 4.22 5.11
C VAL A 359 2.16 3.94 3.62
N GLY A 360 2.96 2.93 3.30
CA GLY A 360 3.24 2.55 1.91
C GLY A 360 4.69 2.19 1.68
N ALA A 361 5.07 2.06 0.41
CA ALA A 361 6.44 1.76 0.04
C ALA A 361 7.41 2.85 0.51
N LEU A 362 7.06 4.14 0.36
CA LEU A 362 7.89 5.23 0.89
C LEU A 362 8.16 5.06 2.38
N ALA A 363 7.12 4.78 3.18
CA ALA A 363 7.28 4.53 4.61
C ALA A 363 8.22 3.34 4.89
N ARG A 364 8.03 2.22 4.18
CA ARG A 364 8.90 1.03 4.32
C ARG A 364 10.36 1.34 4.01
N GLU A 365 10.65 2.06 2.93
CA GLU A 365 12.02 2.38 2.56
C GLU A 365 12.67 3.38 3.53
N LEU A 366 11.94 4.39 3.99
CA LEU A 366 12.46 5.34 4.99
C LEU A 366 12.76 4.66 6.33
N ILE A 367 11.92 3.70 6.74
CA ILE A 367 12.12 2.89 7.95
C ILE A 367 13.30 1.93 7.77
N SER A 368 13.42 1.31 6.60
CA SER A 368 14.52 0.40 6.25
C SER A 368 15.90 1.05 6.39
N GLY A 369 16.02 2.36 6.13
CA GLY A 369 17.27 3.10 6.27
C GLY A 369 17.73 3.32 7.71
N GLY A 370 16.85 3.17 8.70
CA GLY A 370 17.15 3.41 10.11
C GLY A 370 17.95 2.30 10.80
N ASP A 371 18.66 2.66 11.86
CA ASP A 371 19.49 1.74 12.68
C ASP A 371 18.72 1.00 13.79
N HIS A 372 17.43 1.29 13.96
CA HIS A 372 16.57 0.59 14.91
C HIS A 372 16.29 -0.87 14.48
N GLY A 373 15.79 -1.66 15.44
CA GLY A 373 15.45 -3.06 15.24
C GLY A 373 16.65 -3.98 15.47
N GLU A 374 16.57 -5.17 14.88
CA GLU A 374 17.57 -6.23 15.05
C GLU A 374 18.65 -6.16 13.97
N SER A 375 19.88 -6.55 14.32
CA SER A 375 21.05 -6.44 13.41
C SER A 375 20.98 -7.34 12.17
N TRP A 376 20.09 -8.33 12.15
CA TRP A 376 19.89 -9.27 11.04
C TRP A 376 18.78 -8.81 10.08
N GLN A 377 17.98 -7.81 10.47
CA GLN A 377 16.90 -7.30 9.64
C GLN A 377 17.45 -6.56 8.42
N TYR A 378 16.68 -6.61 7.34
CA TYR A 378 16.99 -5.92 6.10
C TYR A 378 17.20 -4.42 6.37
N LYS A 379 18.24 -3.87 5.73
CA LYS A 379 18.60 -2.46 5.79
C LYS A 379 18.92 -1.97 4.38
N ASP A 380 18.31 -0.86 4.01
CA ASP A 380 18.53 -0.16 2.75
C ASP A 380 18.38 1.34 2.98
N GLY A 381 19.47 2.07 2.75
CA GLY A 381 19.56 3.50 3.01
C GLY A 381 19.20 4.39 1.82
N LEU A 382 19.03 3.84 0.60
CA LEU A 382 18.99 4.62 -0.62
C LEU A 382 17.88 5.68 -0.60
N VAL A 383 16.64 5.26 -0.34
CA VAL A 383 15.49 6.17 -0.35
C VAL A 383 15.54 7.16 0.81
N LEU A 384 16.09 6.76 1.96
CA LEU A 384 16.29 7.69 3.09
C LEU A 384 17.31 8.77 2.74
N ASP A 385 18.41 8.41 2.09
CA ASP A 385 19.42 9.36 1.60
C ASP A 385 18.82 10.30 0.54
N MET A 386 18.09 9.75 -0.44
CA MET A 386 17.37 10.54 -1.44
C MET A 386 16.38 11.52 -0.80
N PHE A 387 15.59 11.06 0.18
CA PHE A 387 14.64 11.91 0.90
C PHE A 387 15.35 13.07 1.61
N LYS A 388 16.46 12.80 2.31
CA LYS A 388 17.23 13.82 3.02
C LYS A 388 17.86 14.84 2.06
N LYS A 389 18.31 14.40 0.88
CA LYS A 389 18.98 15.26 -0.10
C LYS A 389 18.03 16.08 -0.95
N MET A 390 16.91 15.51 -1.36
CA MET A 390 15.91 16.19 -2.20
C MET A 390 15.01 17.14 -1.39
N GLY A 391 14.93 16.96 -0.07
CA GLY A 391 13.96 17.67 0.77
C GLY A 391 12.53 17.15 0.55
N VAL A 392 11.53 17.91 0.99
CA VAL A 392 10.12 17.45 0.96
C VAL A 392 9.39 18.18 -0.16
N PRO A 393 9.08 17.48 -1.26
CA PRO A 393 7.75 16.89 -1.44
C PRO A 393 7.68 15.60 -2.27
N SER A 394 6.65 14.79 -1.99
CA SER A 394 6.77 13.33 -1.98
C SER A 394 6.14 12.54 -3.14
N VAL A 395 5.55 13.16 -4.17
CA VAL A 395 5.03 12.35 -5.32
C VAL A 395 6.15 11.57 -6.00
N HIS A 396 7.23 12.28 -6.38
CA HIS A 396 8.32 11.66 -7.14
C HIS A 396 8.96 10.49 -6.39
N LEU A 397 9.33 10.75 -5.13
CA LEU A 397 10.00 9.75 -4.32
C LEU A 397 9.06 8.62 -3.86
N ARG A 398 7.75 8.87 -3.68
CA ARG A 398 6.79 7.80 -3.35
C ARG A 398 6.63 6.79 -4.48
N VAL A 399 6.66 7.25 -5.74
CA VAL A 399 6.63 6.37 -6.91
C VAL A 399 7.96 5.64 -7.08
N PHE A 400 9.09 6.35 -6.90
CA PHE A 400 10.42 5.71 -6.91
C PHE A 400 10.51 4.62 -5.86
N ALA A 401 10.21 4.92 -4.58
CA ALA A 401 10.28 3.98 -3.46
C ALA A 401 9.41 2.74 -3.71
N ARG A 402 8.21 2.94 -4.27
CA ARG A 402 7.33 1.85 -4.69
C ARG A 402 8.03 0.94 -5.68
N MET A 403 8.62 1.48 -6.73
CA MET A 403 9.24 0.61 -7.73
C MET A 403 10.61 0.05 -7.30
N HIS A 404 11.32 0.76 -6.43
CA HIS A 404 12.59 0.33 -5.84
C HIS A 404 12.45 -0.97 -5.05
N GLU A 405 11.37 -1.10 -4.27
CA GLU A 405 11.16 -2.29 -3.42
C GLU A 405 11.05 -3.60 -4.22
N LEU A 406 10.75 -3.54 -5.52
CA LEU A 406 10.66 -4.73 -6.38
C LEU A 406 11.94 -5.56 -6.40
N THR A 407 13.11 -4.94 -6.28
CA THR A 407 14.40 -5.64 -6.30
C THR A 407 14.54 -6.57 -5.10
N LYS A 408 14.34 -6.04 -3.88
CA LYS A 408 14.37 -6.85 -2.66
C LYS A 408 13.22 -7.85 -2.58
N LEU A 409 12.02 -7.51 -3.07
CA LEU A 409 10.90 -8.45 -3.09
C LEU A 409 11.13 -9.60 -4.07
N TYR A 410 11.78 -9.33 -5.21
CA TYR A 410 12.23 -10.37 -6.12
C TYR A 410 13.20 -11.35 -5.42
N ARG A 411 14.22 -10.83 -4.72
CA ARG A 411 15.19 -11.65 -3.97
C ARG A 411 14.54 -12.50 -2.89
N GLU A 412 13.61 -11.93 -2.13
CA GLU A 412 12.90 -12.69 -1.11
C GLU A 412 11.98 -13.76 -1.73
N THR A 413 11.46 -13.52 -2.93
CA THR A 413 10.68 -14.54 -3.68
C THR A 413 11.57 -15.70 -4.09
N GLU A 414 12.76 -15.42 -4.64
CA GLU A 414 13.77 -16.46 -4.94
C GLU A 414 14.16 -17.23 -3.67
N ARG A 415 14.38 -16.52 -2.56
CA ARG A 415 14.75 -17.12 -1.27
C ARG A 415 13.68 -18.09 -0.80
N CYS A 416 12.41 -17.69 -0.80
CA CYS A 416 11.30 -18.55 -0.42
C CYS A 416 11.26 -19.84 -1.25
N LEU A 417 11.35 -19.72 -2.58
CA LEU A 417 11.31 -20.87 -3.49
C LEU A 417 12.50 -21.82 -3.29
N ARG A 418 13.70 -21.26 -3.08
CA ARG A 418 14.93 -22.02 -2.87
C ARG A 418 14.96 -22.76 -1.54
N GLU A 419 14.37 -22.19 -0.49
CA GLU A 419 14.53 -22.67 0.87
C GLU A 419 13.42 -23.61 1.36
N PHE A 420 12.42 -23.90 0.52
CA PHE A 420 11.42 -24.91 0.87
C PHE A 420 12.06 -26.27 1.10
N LYS A 421 11.74 -26.87 2.26
CA LYS A 421 12.13 -28.24 2.59
C LYS A 421 10.93 -29.14 2.35
N LEU A 422 10.71 -29.58 1.11
CA LEU A 422 9.44 -30.21 0.69
C LEU A 422 8.96 -31.40 1.55
N ARG A 423 9.87 -32.10 2.24
CA ARG A 423 9.55 -33.24 3.12
C ARG A 423 9.20 -32.83 4.55
N ASP A 424 9.54 -31.61 4.96
CA ASP A 424 9.25 -31.09 6.29
C ASP A 424 7.76 -30.66 6.39
N PRO A 425 7.20 -30.54 7.60
CA PRO A 425 5.79 -30.20 7.78
C PRO A 425 5.38 -28.85 7.15
N TRP A 426 4.15 -28.80 6.62
CA TRP A 426 3.51 -27.59 6.07
C TRP A 426 2.29 -27.14 6.90
N TYR A 427 1.88 -27.98 7.83
CA TYR A 427 0.74 -27.74 8.70
C TYR A 427 0.94 -28.51 10.00
N ILE A 428 0.73 -27.84 11.13
CA ILE A 428 0.56 -28.44 12.45
C ILE A 428 -0.83 -28.06 12.93
N LYS A 429 -1.67 -29.04 13.26
CA LYS A 429 -3.04 -28.78 13.69
C LYS A 429 -3.03 -28.01 15.02
N PRO A 430 -3.59 -26.79 15.08
CA PRO A 430 -3.64 -26.03 16.32
C PRO A 430 -4.80 -26.49 17.21
N GLU A 431 -4.72 -26.12 18.48
CA GLU A 431 -5.85 -26.14 19.41
C GLU A 431 -6.57 -24.78 19.35
N GLU A 432 -7.89 -24.80 19.18
CA GLU A 432 -8.70 -23.58 19.20
C GLU A 432 -8.83 -23.07 20.63
N LYS A 433 -8.60 -21.78 20.84
CA LYS A 433 -8.65 -21.13 22.16
C LYS A 433 -9.38 -19.80 22.08
N ASP A 434 -9.97 -19.42 23.21
CA ASP A 434 -10.42 -18.05 23.44
C ASP A 434 -9.21 -17.15 23.72
N GLY A 435 -9.32 -15.86 23.40
CA GLY A 435 -8.24 -14.91 23.57
C GLY A 435 -8.24 -13.78 22.55
N ARG A 436 -7.32 -12.84 22.73
CA ARG A 436 -7.07 -11.74 21.79
C ARG A 436 -5.92 -12.11 20.86
N GLY A 437 -6.09 -11.80 19.57
CA GLY A 437 -5.10 -12.03 18.53
C GLY A 437 -4.91 -10.79 17.68
N TRP A 438 -3.69 -10.60 17.21
CA TRP A 438 -3.32 -9.53 16.30
C TRP A 438 -2.50 -10.10 15.15
N GLY A 439 -2.83 -9.68 13.94
CA GLY A 439 -2.13 -10.09 12.73
C GLY A 439 -1.92 -8.89 11.84
N ALA A 440 -0.68 -8.61 11.51
CA ALA A 440 -0.30 -7.48 10.69
C ALA A 440 0.65 -7.87 9.57
N THR A 441 0.64 -7.08 8.51
CA THR A 441 1.62 -7.12 7.42
C THR A 441 1.68 -5.80 6.65
N ASN A 442 2.48 -5.75 5.60
CA ASN A 442 2.44 -4.71 4.59
C ASN A 442 1.84 -5.27 3.30
N ALA A 443 0.70 -4.72 2.89
CA ALA A 443 0.24 -4.86 1.51
C ALA A 443 1.08 -3.95 0.59
N SER A 444 0.91 -4.08 -0.73
CA SER A 444 1.55 -3.19 -1.71
C SER A 444 1.38 -1.70 -1.38
N ARG A 445 0.22 -1.36 -0.82
CA ARG A 445 -0.21 0.01 -0.45
C ARG A 445 0.25 0.48 0.93
N GLY A 446 0.79 -0.41 1.76
CA GLY A 446 1.25 -0.07 3.11
C GLY A 446 0.74 -1.01 4.19
N SER A 447 0.75 -0.50 5.41
CA SER A 447 0.46 -1.22 6.65
C SER A 447 -1.00 -1.69 6.75
N LEU A 448 -1.20 -3.00 6.88
CA LEU A 448 -2.49 -3.66 7.08
C LEU A 448 -2.44 -4.46 8.39
N CYS A 449 -3.52 -4.40 9.16
CA CYS A 449 -3.61 -5.12 10.43
C CYS A 449 -5.05 -5.48 10.79
N HIS A 450 -5.19 -6.66 11.40
CA HIS A 450 -6.44 -7.20 11.91
C HIS A 450 -6.29 -7.48 13.40
N TRP A 451 -7.33 -7.17 14.17
CA TRP A 451 -7.48 -7.52 15.58
C TRP A 451 -8.68 -8.43 15.74
N VAL A 452 -8.54 -9.49 16.53
CA VAL A 452 -9.63 -10.43 16.82
C VAL A 452 -9.69 -10.69 18.32
N GLU A 453 -10.90 -10.73 18.87
CA GLU A 453 -11.18 -11.24 20.21
C GLU A 453 -12.13 -12.43 20.08
N ILE A 454 -11.73 -13.58 20.63
CA ILE A 454 -12.48 -14.84 20.61
C ILE A 454 -12.97 -15.11 22.03
N GLU A 455 -14.27 -15.35 22.17
CA GLU A 455 -14.92 -15.73 23.43
C GLU A 455 -15.99 -16.79 23.16
N GLY A 456 -16.00 -17.88 23.93
CA GLY A 456 -16.91 -19.01 23.75
C GLY A 456 -16.77 -19.69 22.38
N GLY A 457 -15.56 -19.71 21.81
CA GLY A 457 -15.31 -20.26 20.47
C GLY A 457 -15.95 -19.46 19.33
N LYS A 458 -16.30 -18.20 19.55
CA LYS A 458 -16.87 -17.27 18.55
C LYS A 458 -16.10 -15.97 18.52
N ILE A 459 -16.14 -15.28 17.38
CA ILE A 459 -15.62 -13.92 17.26
C ILE A 459 -16.50 -12.99 18.10
N LYS A 460 -15.96 -12.48 19.20
CA LYS A 460 -16.60 -11.43 20.01
C LYS A 460 -16.42 -10.05 19.38
N ASN A 461 -15.21 -9.76 18.92
CA ASN A 461 -14.88 -8.52 18.22
C ASN A 461 -13.87 -8.78 17.09
N TYR A 462 -13.98 -8.01 16.01
CA TYR A 462 -13.04 -8.03 14.90
C TYR A 462 -12.87 -6.61 14.36
N GLN A 463 -11.64 -6.14 14.20
CA GLN A 463 -11.34 -4.83 13.63
C GLN A 463 -10.27 -4.95 12.55
N VAL A 464 -10.37 -4.11 11.53
CA VAL A 464 -9.45 -4.07 10.39
C VAL A 464 -9.03 -2.63 10.16
N ILE A 465 -7.73 -2.37 10.21
CA ILE A 465 -7.15 -1.14 9.68
C ILE A 465 -6.38 -1.49 8.41
N ALA A 466 -6.97 -1.12 7.27
CA ALA A 466 -6.34 -1.25 5.95
C ALA A 466 -5.34 -0.11 5.69
N PRO A 467 -4.41 -0.25 4.73
CA PRO A 467 -3.44 0.80 4.40
C PRO A 467 -4.12 2.10 3.98
N THR A 468 -5.21 1.99 3.22
CA THR A 468 -5.99 3.16 2.78
C THR A 468 -6.59 3.93 3.96
N THR A 469 -6.98 3.27 5.05
CA THR A 469 -7.52 3.94 6.25
C THR A 469 -6.53 4.94 6.85
N TRP A 470 -5.24 4.61 6.85
CA TRP A 470 -4.18 5.53 7.27
C TRP A 470 -4.09 6.76 6.36
N ASN A 471 -4.04 6.51 5.05
CA ASN A 471 -3.70 7.52 4.05
C ASN A 471 -4.88 8.42 3.61
N VAL A 472 -6.08 7.84 3.49
CA VAL A 472 -7.34 8.50 3.07
C VAL A 472 -8.19 8.93 4.25
N GLY A 473 -7.88 8.46 5.47
CA GLY A 473 -8.68 8.77 6.65
C GLY A 473 -8.93 10.27 6.80
N PRO A 474 -10.17 10.68 7.13
CA PRO A 474 -10.52 12.08 7.31
C PRO A 474 -9.74 12.71 8.47
N ARG A 475 -10.08 13.96 8.75
CA ARG A 475 -9.61 14.67 9.94
C ARG A 475 -9.87 13.86 11.21
N ASP A 476 -8.93 13.88 12.14
CA ASP A 476 -9.13 13.33 13.48
C ASP A 476 -9.95 14.27 14.38
N GLY A 477 -10.19 13.89 15.63
CA GLY A 477 -10.95 14.69 16.59
C GLY A 477 -10.31 16.04 16.94
N GLN A 478 -9.06 16.30 16.53
CA GLN A 478 -8.39 17.60 16.66
C GLN A 478 -8.43 18.42 15.36
N GLY A 479 -9.11 17.91 14.33
CA GLY A 479 -9.20 18.56 13.01
C GLY A 479 -7.93 18.41 12.17
N VAL A 480 -7.00 17.52 12.53
CA VAL A 480 -5.73 17.34 11.80
C VAL A 480 -5.97 16.50 10.55
N ARG A 481 -5.52 17.00 9.40
CA ARG A 481 -5.66 16.36 8.09
C ARG A 481 -4.97 15.00 8.01
N GLY A 482 -5.57 14.10 7.23
CA GLY A 482 -4.94 12.85 6.83
C GLY A 482 -3.76 13.04 5.86
N PRO A 483 -2.96 11.99 5.59
CA PRO A 483 -1.80 12.06 4.69
C PRO A 483 -2.09 12.58 3.28
N ILE A 484 -3.18 12.14 2.64
CA ILE A 484 -3.54 12.62 1.29
C ILE A 484 -4.11 14.04 1.34
N GLU A 485 -4.96 14.35 2.32
CA GLU A 485 -5.50 15.70 2.50
C GLU A 485 -4.37 16.72 2.68
N GLU A 486 -3.36 16.40 3.49
CA GLU A 486 -2.19 17.26 3.68
C GLU A 486 -1.31 17.32 2.42
N ALA A 487 -1.12 16.19 1.73
CA ALA A 487 -0.36 16.15 0.47
C ALA A 487 -0.96 17.00 -0.65
N LEU A 488 -2.25 17.27 -0.62
CA LEU A 488 -2.90 18.14 -1.60
C LEU A 488 -2.68 19.63 -1.29
N VAL A 489 -2.39 20.01 -0.05
CA VAL A 489 -2.22 21.42 0.32
C VAL A 489 -0.98 22.01 -0.36
N GLY A 490 -1.14 23.22 -0.91
CA GLY A 490 -0.07 23.97 -1.56
C GLY A 490 0.27 23.53 -2.98
N ILE A 491 -0.37 22.49 -3.53
CA ILE A 491 -0.12 22.12 -4.91
C ILE A 491 -0.76 23.13 -5.88
N PRO A 492 -0.11 23.44 -7.01
CA PRO A 492 -0.70 24.29 -8.04
C PRO A 492 -1.77 23.51 -8.81
N ILE A 493 -2.82 24.22 -9.23
CA ILE A 493 -3.84 23.72 -10.16
C ILE A 493 -3.78 24.57 -11.43
N ALA A 494 -3.21 24.02 -12.50
CA ALA A 494 -3.05 24.72 -13.76
C ALA A 494 -4.37 24.88 -14.52
N ASP A 495 -5.22 23.85 -14.51
CA ASP A 495 -6.55 23.86 -15.12
C ASP A 495 -7.53 23.12 -14.20
N VAL A 496 -8.56 23.83 -13.74
CA VAL A 496 -9.61 23.27 -12.88
C VAL A 496 -10.50 22.24 -13.59
N ASN A 497 -10.51 22.23 -14.93
CA ASN A 497 -11.24 21.24 -15.72
C ASN A 497 -10.40 19.99 -16.03
N ASP A 498 -9.08 20.05 -15.79
CA ASP A 498 -8.16 18.91 -15.91
C ASP A 498 -7.11 18.96 -14.77
N PRO A 499 -7.53 18.74 -13.51
CA PRO A 499 -6.69 18.87 -12.32
C PRO A 499 -5.75 17.66 -12.15
N VAL A 500 -4.91 17.38 -13.15
CA VAL A 500 -4.00 16.24 -13.18
C VAL A 500 -3.04 16.20 -11.98
N GLU A 501 -2.73 17.35 -11.38
CA GLU A 501 -1.90 17.48 -10.18
C GLU A 501 -2.51 16.79 -8.97
N VAL A 502 -3.83 16.94 -8.77
CA VAL A 502 -4.57 16.20 -7.74
C VAL A 502 -4.48 14.70 -8.03
N GLY A 503 -4.58 14.34 -9.30
CA GLY A 503 -4.39 12.97 -9.78
C GLY A 503 -3.01 12.38 -9.44
N HIS A 504 -1.93 13.13 -9.70
CA HIS A 504 -0.58 12.71 -9.35
C HIS A 504 -0.41 12.48 -7.85
N VAL A 505 -0.94 13.37 -7.02
CA VAL A 505 -0.89 13.23 -5.57
C VAL A 505 -1.67 11.98 -5.15
N ALA A 506 -2.97 11.90 -5.46
CA ALA A 506 -3.84 10.80 -5.05
C ALA A 506 -3.32 9.44 -5.53
N ARG A 507 -2.93 9.34 -6.81
CA ARG A 507 -2.42 8.08 -7.37
C ARG A 507 -1.04 7.74 -6.81
N SER A 508 -0.21 8.70 -6.41
CA SER A 508 1.08 8.36 -5.77
C SER A 508 0.93 7.51 -4.50
N PHE A 509 -0.19 7.63 -3.77
CA PHE A 509 -0.48 6.81 -2.59
C PHE A 509 -0.98 5.40 -2.94
N ASP A 510 -1.37 5.13 -4.19
CA ASP A 510 -2.00 3.88 -4.64
C ASP A 510 -3.19 3.51 -3.74
N SER A 511 -4.07 4.46 -3.41
CA SER A 511 -5.20 4.18 -2.52
C SER A 511 -6.20 3.21 -3.15
N CYS A 512 -6.81 2.39 -2.29
CA CYS A 512 -7.77 1.34 -2.64
C CYS A 512 -9.00 1.44 -1.74
N LEU A 513 -10.16 1.61 -2.37
CA LEU A 513 -11.46 1.94 -1.78
C LEU A 513 -12.56 1.00 -2.25
N VAL A 514 -12.31 -0.09 -2.98
CA VAL A 514 -13.29 -1.20 -3.19
C VAL A 514 -13.61 -1.92 -1.87
N CYS A 515 -13.10 -1.40 -0.75
CA CYS A 515 -13.80 -1.43 0.53
C CYS A 515 -15.26 -0.97 0.44
N THR A 516 -15.62 -0.24 -0.62
CA THR A 516 -16.80 0.59 -0.75
C THR A 516 -17.06 0.93 -2.25
N VAL A 517 -18.01 0.29 -2.96
CA VAL A 517 -18.31 0.52 -4.41
C VAL A 517 -19.80 0.67 -4.76
N HIS A 518 -20.19 1.80 -5.37
CA HIS A 518 -20.93 1.92 -6.66
C HIS A 518 -21.33 3.40 -6.89
N ALA A 519 -20.96 3.96 -8.05
CA ALA A 519 -21.14 5.37 -8.41
C ALA A 519 -22.33 5.67 -9.35
N HIS A 520 -22.96 6.84 -9.14
CA HIS A 520 -23.70 7.66 -10.12
C HIS A 520 -23.65 9.14 -9.68
N ASP A 521 -23.69 10.08 -10.64
CA ASP A 521 -23.86 11.51 -10.39
C ASP A 521 -25.24 11.78 -9.74
N ALA A 522 -25.22 12.20 -8.47
CA ALA A 522 -26.42 12.41 -7.67
C ALA A 522 -27.16 13.74 -7.96
N LYS A 523 -26.61 14.65 -8.79
CA LYS A 523 -27.22 15.98 -9.04
C LYS A 523 -27.58 16.25 -10.50
N THR A 524 -26.79 15.81 -11.47
CA THR A 524 -26.99 16.18 -12.88
C THR A 524 -27.18 15.01 -13.83
N GLY A 525 -26.80 13.80 -13.44
CA GLY A 525 -26.77 12.64 -14.34
C GLY A 525 -25.82 12.81 -15.54
N GLU A 526 -24.92 13.79 -15.52
CA GLU A 526 -23.97 14.06 -16.60
C GLU A 526 -22.60 13.43 -16.31
N GLU A 527 -22.08 12.74 -17.31
CA GLU A 527 -20.84 11.99 -17.27
C GLU A 527 -19.63 12.96 -17.36
N LEU A 528 -18.95 13.20 -16.24
CA LEU A 528 -17.74 14.02 -16.21
C LEU A 528 -16.51 13.15 -16.53
N ALA A 529 -15.86 13.51 -17.65
CA ALA A 529 -14.65 12.93 -18.26
C ALA A 529 -14.83 11.66 -19.13
N ARG A 530 -14.96 11.89 -20.44
CA ARG A 530 -14.76 10.90 -21.50
C ARG A 530 -13.28 10.86 -21.88
N PHE A 531 -12.57 9.77 -21.60
CA PHE A 531 -11.37 9.45 -22.38
C PHE A 531 -11.83 9.11 -23.80
N ARG A 532 -11.82 10.09 -24.70
CA ARG A 532 -11.94 9.80 -26.13
C ARG A 532 -10.58 9.32 -26.60
N THR A 533 -10.45 8.02 -26.79
CA THR A 533 -9.45 7.45 -27.70
C THR A 533 -9.75 8.00 -29.08
N SER A 534 -8.89 8.87 -29.60
CA SER A 534 -8.89 9.19 -31.04
C SER A 534 -8.50 7.98 -31.86
#